data_AF-A0A7C7QDB5-F1
#
_entry.id   AF-A0A7C7QDB5-F1
#
_cell.length_a   1.000
_cell.length_b   1.000
_cell.length_c   1.000
_cell.angle_alpha   90.00
_cell.angle_beta   90.00
_cell.angle_gamma   90.00
#
_symmetry.space_group_name_H-M   'P 1'
#
loop_
_entity.id
_entity.type
_entity.pdbx_description
1 polymer ?
#
loop_
_entity_poly.entity_id
_entity_poly.type
_entity_poly.pdbx_seq_one_letter_code
_entity_poly.pdbx_strand_id
1 'polypeptide(L)'
;MGYKTISLSDEAYKRLASLKRKGESFTDVVLRLCSKTAKKPLASFAGSWIMSEEEITEIFGEISELWRRYEEGLLRHGFSGSIVERPTGSR
;
A
#
# COMPACT_ATOMS: atom_id res chain seq x y z
N MET A 1 -16.46 18.54 -24.67
CA MET A 1 -16.21 18.32 -23.22
C MET A 1 -16.85 19.44 -22.43
N GLY A 2 -17.40 19.17 -21.25
CA GLY A 2 -17.84 20.22 -20.33
C GLY A 2 -16.70 20.65 -19.42
N TYR A 3 -16.55 21.96 -19.19
CA TYR A 3 -15.64 22.52 -18.20
C TYR A 3 -16.42 22.95 -16.94
N LYS A 4 -15.72 23.02 -15.80
CA LYS A 4 -16.23 23.61 -14.56
C LYS A 4 -15.20 24.58 -14.03
N THR A 5 -15.60 25.82 -13.76
CA THR A 5 -14.74 26.83 -13.16
C THR A 5 -14.78 26.70 -11.65
N ILE A 6 -13.62 26.74 -11.00
CA ILE A 6 -13.49 26.81 -9.54
C ILE A 6 -12.60 28.01 -9.19
N SER A 7 -12.96 28.74 -8.13
CA SER A 7 -12.08 29.75 -7.55
C SER A 7 -11.00 29.07 -6.72
N LEU A 8 -9.76 29.52 -6.88
CA LEU A 8 -8.61 29.10 -6.07
C LEU A 8 -8.07 30.32 -5.33
N SER A 9 -7.50 30.13 -4.14
CA SER A 9 -6.68 31.18 -3.53
C SER A 9 -5.40 31.38 -4.33
N ASP A 10 -4.84 32.58 -4.27
CA ASP A 10 -3.53 32.92 -4.83
C ASP A 10 -2.44 31.89 -4.50
N GLU A 11 -2.43 31.42 -3.26
CA GLU A 11 -1.47 30.43 -2.77
C GLU A 11 -1.70 29.06 -3.41
N ALA A 12 -2.96 28.60 -3.48
CA ALA A 12 -3.31 27.35 -4.13
C ALA A 12 -2.98 27.39 -5.64
N TYR A 13 -3.23 28.53 -6.31
CA TYR A 13 -2.82 28.73 -7.70
C TYR A 13 -1.29 28.69 -7.86
N LYS A 14 -0.53 29.39 -7.01
CA LYS A 14 0.95 29.39 -7.03
C LYS A 14 1.52 27.99 -6.80
N ARG A 15 0.98 27.23 -5.83
CA ARG A 15 1.33 25.82 -5.57
C ARG A 15 0.98 24.89 -6.74
N LEU A 16 -0.14 25.11 -7.43
CA LEU A 16 -0.51 24.34 -8.63
C LEU A 16 0.37 24.72 -9.84
N ALA A 17 0.79 25.99 -9.93
CA ALA A 17 1.65 26.50 -10.99
C ALA A 17 3.09 25.98 -10.92
N SER A 18 3.69 25.89 -9.73
CA SER A 18 5.02 25.29 -9.56
C SER A 18 5.04 23.77 -9.84
N LEU A 19 3.86 23.13 -9.92
CA LEU A 19 3.70 21.73 -10.28
C LEU A 19 3.39 21.50 -11.78
N LYS A 20 3.26 22.54 -12.62
CA LYS A 20 3.21 22.40 -14.09
C LYS A 20 4.54 21.87 -14.63
N ARG A 21 4.48 21.00 -15.63
CA ARG A 21 5.61 20.64 -16.51
C ARG A 21 5.57 21.45 -17.80
N LYS A 22 6.70 21.55 -18.52
CA LYS A 22 6.77 22.23 -19.82
C LYS A 22 5.84 21.52 -20.82
N GLY A 23 4.87 22.25 -21.36
CA GLY A 23 3.88 21.74 -22.32
C GLY A 23 2.65 21.05 -21.69
N GLU A 24 2.52 21.05 -20.37
CA GLU A 24 1.41 20.39 -19.65
C GLU A 24 0.28 21.39 -19.34
N SER A 25 -0.98 21.03 -19.62
CA SER A 25 -2.12 21.90 -19.28
C SER A 25 -2.46 21.80 -17.79
N PHE A 26 -3.17 22.81 -17.26
CA PHE A 26 -3.62 22.79 -15.87
C PHE A 26 -4.64 21.66 -15.58
N THR A 27 -5.37 21.17 -16.59
CA THR A 27 -6.20 19.97 -16.49
C THR A 27 -5.34 18.72 -16.31
N ASP A 28 -4.24 18.60 -17.07
CA ASP A 28 -3.33 17.46 -16.99
C ASP A 28 -2.60 17.42 -15.64
N VAL A 29 -2.22 18.59 -15.08
CA VAL A 29 -1.66 18.67 -13.72
C VAL A 29 -2.66 18.12 -12.69
N VAL A 30 -3.92 18.54 -12.74
CA VAL A 30 -4.96 18.07 -11.80
C VAL A 30 -5.20 16.57 -11.97
N LEU A 31 -5.35 16.09 -13.21
CA LEU A 31 -5.51 14.67 -13.49
C LEU A 31 -4.30 13.86 -13.03
N ARG A 32 -3.06 14.32 -13.26
CA ARG A 32 -1.82 13.66 -12.80
C ARG A 32 -1.68 13.63 -11.29
N LEU A 33 -2.07 14.69 -10.59
CA LEU A 33 -2.01 14.74 -9.13
C LEU A 33 -3.08 13.82 -8.51
N CYS A 34 -4.31 13.84 -9.02
CA CYS A 34 -5.39 12.98 -8.54
C CYS A 34 -5.14 11.50 -8.88
N SER A 35 -4.64 11.20 -10.08
CA SER A 35 -4.31 9.83 -10.51
C SER A 35 -3.09 9.23 -9.81
N LYS A 36 -2.23 10.01 -9.14
CA LYS A 36 -1.24 9.43 -8.21
C LYS A 36 -1.86 8.74 -6.99
N THR A 37 -3.13 8.98 -6.70
CA THR A 37 -3.93 8.21 -5.71
C THR A 37 -4.33 6.84 -6.26
N ALA A 38 -4.22 6.60 -7.57
CA ALA A 38 -4.38 5.28 -8.16
C ALA A 38 -3.15 4.41 -7.86
N LYS A 39 -3.16 3.85 -6.64
CA LYS A 39 -2.51 2.61 -6.20
C LYS A 39 -1.35 2.16 -7.11
N LYS A 40 -0.15 2.71 -6.87
CA LYS A 40 1.09 2.01 -7.24
C LYS A 40 0.94 0.55 -6.76
N PRO A 41 1.05 -0.47 -7.64
CA PRO A 41 0.99 -1.86 -7.21
C PRO A 41 2.05 -2.12 -6.14
N LEU A 42 1.76 -2.92 -5.11
CA LEU A 42 2.72 -3.15 -4.01
C LEU A 42 4.06 -3.70 -4.52
N ALA A 43 4.02 -4.53 -5.56
CA ALA A 43 5.20 -5.01 -6.28
C ALA A 43 6.11 -3.91 -6.87
N SER A 44 5.60 -2.69 -7.11
CA SER A 44 6.40 -1.54 -7.58
C SER A 44 7.26 -0.88 -6.48
N PHE A 45 7.30 -1.47 -5.29
CA PHE A 45 8.22 -1.17 -4.19
C PHE A 45 9.16 -2.36 -3.86
N ALA A 46 9.04 -3.49 -4.56
CA ALA A 46 9.93 -4.64 -4.36
C ALA A 46 11.39 -4.23 -4.66
N GLY A 47 12.33 -4.62 -3.79
CA GLY A 47 13.74 -4.23 -3.90
C GLY A 47 14.03 -2.73 -3.75
N SER A 48 13.05 -1.90 -3.34
CA SER A 48 13.26 -0.45 -3.16
C SER A 48 13.82 -0.08 -1.78
N TRP A 49 13.81 -1.01 -0.82
CA TRP A 49 14.47 -0.88 0.48
C TRP A 49 15.84 -1.55 0.38
N ILE A 50 16.90 -0.76 0.59
CA ILE A 50 18.27 -1.25 0.75
C ILE A 50 18.54 -1.19 2.26
N MET A 51 18.94 -2.32 2.84
CA MET A 51 19.09 -2.51 4.28
C MET A 51 20.51 -2.98 4.61
N SER A 52 20.93 -2.84 5.86
CA SER A 52 22.14 -3.51 6.37
C SER A 52 21.85 -4.93 6.88
N GLU A 53 22.87 -5.75 7.08
CA GLU A 53 22.70 -7.12 7.61
C GLU A 53 22.18 -7.10 9.06
N GLU A 54 22.53 -6.07 9.83
CA GLU A 54 22.02 -5.82 11.18
C GLU A 54 20.54 -5.45 11.17
N GLU A 55 20.12 -4.51 10.30
CA GLU A 55 18.72 -4.07 10.14
C GLU A 55 17.82 -5.24 9.69
N ILE A 56 18.33 -6.10 8.81
CA ILE A 56 17.66 -7.36 8.41
C ILE A 56 17.52 -8.29 9.62
N THR A 57 18.60 -8.49 10.39
CA THR A 57 18.60 -9.41 11.55
C THR A 57 17.64 -8.96 12.64
N GLU A 58 17.58 -7.66 12.93
CA GLU A 58 16.66 -7.06 13.89
C GLU A 58 15.20 -7.28 13.48
N ILE A 59 14.81 -6.86 12.27
CA ILE A 59 13.42 -6.91 11.80
C ILE A 59 12.91 -8.36 11.65
N PHE A 60 13.71 -9.26 11.07
CA PHE A 60 13.30 -10.68 10.98
C PHE A 60 13.32 -11.39 12.34
N GLY A 61 14.13 -10.92 13.29
CA GLY A 61 14.10 -11.34 14.69
C GLY A 61 12.79 -10.98 15.39
N GLU A 62 12.40 -9.71 15.35
CA GLU A 62 11.12 -9.25 15.93
C GLU A 62 9.92 -9.99 15.33
N ILE A 63 9.88 -10.11 14.00
CA ILE A 63 8.82 -10.84 13.29
C ILE A 63 8.75 -12.30 13.76
N SER A 64 9.90 -12.97 13.94
CA SER A 64 9.96 -14.36 14.40
C SER A 64 9.45 -14.53 15.83
N GLU A 65 9.77 -13.61 16.75
CA GLU A 65 9.26 -13.68 18.12
C GLU A 65 7.76 -13.31 18.20
N LEU A 66 7.27 -12.41 17.36
CA LEU A 66 5.83 -12.15 17.21
C LEU A 66 5.08 -13.40 16.72
N TRP A 67 5.62 -14.13 15.74
CA TRP A 67 5.04 -15.40 15.29
C TRP A 67 5.07 -16.47 16.38
N ARG A 68 6.19 -16.64 17.09
CA ARG A 68 6.28 -17.60 18.21
C ARG A 68 5.23 -17.31 19.29
N ARG A 69 5.09 -16.05 19.69
CA ARG A 69 4.07 -15.61 20.67
C ARG A 69 2.64 -15.80 20.18
N TYR A 70 2.39 -15.60 18.89
CA TYR A 70 1.08 -15.88 18.28
C TYR A 70 0.76 -17.37 18.30
N GLU A 71 1.71 -18.24 17.90
CA GLU A 71 1.56 -19.70 17.92
C GLU A 71 1.41 -20.25 19.36
N GLU A 72 2.21 -19.77 20.32
CA GLU A 72 2.03 -20.06 21.75
C GLU A 72 0.61 -19.69 22.23
N GLY A 73 0.04 -18.57 21.76
CA GLY A 73 -1.34 -18.18 22.05
C GLY A 73 -2.39 -19.08 21.40
N LEU A 74 -2.15 -19.47 20.15
CA LEU A 74 -3.01 -20.35 19.35
C LEU A 74 -3.07 -21.78 19.90
N LEU A 75 -1.96 -22.27 20.46
CA LEU A 75 -1.87 -23.57 21.12
C LEU A 75 -2.50 -23.55 22.53
N ARG A 76 -2.47 -22.40 23.23
CA ARG A 76 -3.15 -22.21 24.52
C ARG A 76 -4.67 -22.13 24.37
N HIS A 77 -5.17 -21.40 23.36
CA HIS A 77 -6.58 -21.43 22.95
C HIS A 77 -6.81 -22.54 21.92
N GLY A 78 -6.61 -23.78 22.37
CA GLY A 78 -6.60 -24.98 21.51
C GLY A 78 -7.74 -25.03 20.49
N PHE A 79 -7.36 -25.36 19.25
CA PHE A 79 -8.22 -25.34 18.06
C PHE A 79 -9.52 -26.14 18.23
N SER A 80 -10.60 -25.47 18.63
CA SER A 80 -11.98 -25.97 18.52
C SER A 80 -12.49 -25.85 17.08
N GLY A 81 -11.64 -26.26 16.13
CA GLY A 81 -11.91 -26.27 14.70
C GLY A 81 -11.95 -27.71 14.22
N SER A 82 -13.11 -28.35 14.37
CA SER A 82 -13.34 -29.69 13.83
C SER A 82 -13.04 -29.70 12.33
N ILE A 83 -12.09 -30.53 11.90
CA ILE A 83 -11.81 -30.76 10.48
C ILE A 83 -13.05 -31.43 9.88
N VAL A 84 -13.87 -30.65 9.19
CA VAL A 84 -14.95 -31.17 8.34
C VAL A 84 -14.28 -31.78 7.12
N GLU A 85 -14.03 -33.08 7.18
CA GLU A 85 -13.70 -33.86 6.00
C GLU A 85 -14.80 -33.65 4.96
N ARG A 86 -14.45 -33.02 3.83
CA ARG A 86 -15.36 -32.94 2.69
C ARG A 86 -15.34 -34.32 2.03
N PRO A 87 -16.49 -35.00 1.89
CA PRO A 87 -16.51 -36.28 1.18
C PRO A 87 -16.01 -36.06 -0.24
N THR A 88 -15.01 -36.84 -0.65
CA THR A 88 -14.46 -36.86 -2.01
C THR A 88 -15.50 -37.44 -2.96
N GLY A 89 -16.32 -36.55 -3.53
CA GLY A 89 -17.42 -36.91 -4.43
C GLY A 89 -16.92 -37.74 -5.62
N SER A 90 -17.45 -38.95 -5.76
CA SER A 90 -17.02 -39.93 -6.77
C SER A 90 -17.25 -39.44 -8.20
N ARG A 91 -16.16 -39.51 -8.97
CA ARG A 91 -15.94 -39.34 -10.42
C ARG A 91 -15.91 -40.61 -11.26
#